data_AF-A0A6F9Y6A1-F1
#
_entry.id   AF-A0A6F9Y6A1-F1
#
_cell.length_a   1.000
_cell.length_b   1.000
_cell.length_c   1.000
_cell.angle_alpha   90.00
_cell.angle_beta   90.00
_cell.angle_gamma   90.00
#
_symmetry.space_group_name_H-M   'P 1'
#
loop_
_entity.id
_entity.type
_entity.pdbx_description
1 polymer ?
#
loop_
_entity_poly.entity_id
_entity_poly.type
_entity_poly.pdbx_seq_one_letter_code
_entity_poly.pdbx_strand_id
1 'polypeptide(L)'
;MLKINSQQITIALWLLTIMLGIGAYAGYANHHRLAEVQSANQDLRSELKHVQGKINQASPLAANYNIASREAGVTQNLNNAFTTLYGGLHSQADVNRNRSKLERILGKKLVETALPEINGMVADNNQGEAAQKQFVIQENNGVHVGFMSPMSRYETNILVTVTYKLKGNVNQVKVYRLAYDLDKQQVKDFEVLK
;
A
#
# COMPACT_ATOMS: atom_id res chain seq x y z
N MET A 1 7.52 1.82 34.54
CA MET A 1 7.90 1.28 33.22
C MET A 1 6.69 0.62 32.59
N LEU A 2 6.03 1.26 31.62
CA LEU A 2 4.97 0.59 30.85
C LEU A 2 5.62 -0.49 29.98
N LYS A 3 5.31 -1.77 30.23
CA LYS A 3 5.53 -2.86 29.27
C LYS A 3 4.52 -2.69 28.15
N ILE A 4 4.82 -1.82 27.19
CA ILE A 4 3.98 -1.70 25.99
C ILE A 4 4.27 -2.92 25.12
N ASN A 5 3.28 -3.79 24.98
CA ASN A 5 3.36 -5.02 24.18
C ASN A 5 3.50 -4.63 22.69
N SER A 6 4.51 -5.18 21.99
CA SER A 6 4.76 -4.93 20.57
C SER A 6 3.54 -5.20 19.68
N GLN A 7 2.66 -6.13 20.10
CA GLN A 7 1.40 -6.40 19.43
C GLN A 7 0.38 -5.26 19.55
N GLN A 8 0.27 -4.61 20.71
CA GLN A 8 -0.66 -3.49 20.92
C GLN A 8 -0.22 -2.24 20.16
N ILE A 9 1.09 -2.03 20.07
CA ILE A 9 1.69 -0.99 19.24
C ILE A 9 1.35 -1.23 17.76
N THR A 10 1.53 -2.47 17.31
CA THR A 10 1.22 -2.88 15.94
C THR A 10 -0.26 -2.66 15.60
N ILE A 11 -1.18 -2.96 16.53
CA ILE A 11 -2.63 -2.70 16.39
C ILE A 11 -2.96 -1.20 16.35
N ALA A 12 -2.30 -0.37 17.15
CA ALA A 12 -2.48 1.08 17.10
C ALA A 12 -2.01 1.68 15.76
N LEU A 13 -0.90 1.20 15.20
CA LEU A 13 -0.42 1.50 13.85
C LEU A 13 -1.44 1.11 12.75
N TRP A 14 -2.13 -0.03 12.94
CA TRP A 14 -3.16 -0.51 12.00
C TRP A 14 -4.39 0.40 11.93
N LEU A 15 -4.92 0.79 13.09
CA LEU A 15 -6.08 1.69 13.17
C LEU A 15 -5.78 3.08 12.56
N LEU A 16 -4.53 3.51 12.69
CA LEU A 16 -4.01 4.75 12.15
C LEU A 16 -3.95 4.76 10.62
N THR A 17 -3.52 3.66 10.01
CA THR A 17 -3.41 3.56 8.54
C THR A 17 -4.79 3.64 7.89
N ILE A 18 -5.81 3.07 8.55
CA ILE A 18 -7.21 3.19 8.16
C ILE A 18 -7.68 4.66 8.27
N MET A 19 -7.27 5.39 9.32
CA MET A 19 -7.59 6.82 9.50
C MET A 19 -6.91 7.73 8.47
N LEU A 20 -5.68 7.41 8.01
CA LEU A 20 -4.99 8.17 6.95
C LEU A 20 -5.74 8.12 5.60
N GLY A 21 -6.37 6.97 5.28
CA GLY A 21 -7.24 6.85 4.10
C GLY A 21 -8.50 7.72 4.18
N ILE A 22 -8.96 8.04 5.39
CA ILE A 22 -10.08 8.94 5.67
C ILE A 22 -9.62 10.41 5.66
N GLY A 23 -8.38 10.73 6.05
CA GLY A 23 -7.86 12.11 5.97
C GLY A 23 -7.86 12.67 4.54
N ALA A 24 -7.52 11.85 3.54
CA ALA A 24 -7.58 12.23 2.13
C ALA A 24 -9.01 12.54 1.62
N TYR A 25 -10.06 12.15 2.36
CA TYR A 25 -11.46 12.43 2.05
C TYR A 25 -11.88 13.87 2.39
N ALA A 26 -11.36 14.48 3.45
CA ALA A 26 -11.74 15.85 3.86
C ALA A 26 -11.10 16.94 2.97
N GLY A 27 -10.10 16.57 2.16
CA GLY A 27 -9.27 17.50 1.40
C GLY A 27 -9.87 18.05 0.10
N TYR A 28 -10.86 17.38 -0.49
CA TYR A 28 -11.43 17.84 -1.76
C TYR A 28 -12.50 18.94 -1.58
N ALA A 29 -12.98 19.17 -0.34
CA ALA A 29 -14.09 20.09 -0.07
C ALA A 29 -13.70 21.39 0.67
N ASN A 30 -12.54 21.48 1.33
CA ASN A 30 -12.16 22.68 2.10
C ASN A 30 -10.64 22.85 2.26
N HIS A 31 -10.07 23.89 1.65
CA HIS A 31 -8.62 24.12 1.58
C HIS A 31 -7.95 24.32 2.97
N HIS A 32 -8.65 24.89 3.96
CA HIS A 32 -8.09 25.11 5.30
C HIS A 32 -7.94 23.81 6.13
N ARG A 33 -8.84 22.85 5.95
CA ARG A 33 -8.76 21.54 6.64
C ARG A 33 -7.71 20.62 6.01
N LEU A 34 -7.32 20.88 4.77
CA LEU A 34 -6.29 20.12 4.07
C LEU A 34 -4.92 20.25 4.76
N ALA A 35 -4.54 21.47 5.14
CA ALA A 35 -3.26 21.73 5.81
C ALA A 35 -3.19 21.05 7.19
N GLU A 36 -4.27 21.12 7.98
CA GLU A 36 -4.36 20.47 9.29
C GLU A 36 -4.31 18.94 9.18
N VAL A 37 -5.02 18.37 8.22
CA VAL A 37 -4.99 16.93 7.97
C VAL A 37 -3.62 16.50 7.43
N GLN A 38 -2.98 17.30 6.58
CA GLN A 38 -1.63 17.03 6.12
C GLN A 38 -0.61 17.07 7.27
N SER A 39 -0.70 18.06 8.17
CA SER A 39 0.15 18.16 9.36
C SER A 39 -0.08 16.98 10.30
N ALA A 40 -1.34 16.68 10.62
CA ALA A 40 -1.69 15.53 11.44
C ALA A 40 -1.16 14.23 10.83
N ASN A 41 -1.27 14.04 9.51
CA ASN A 41 -0.71 12.90 8.82
C ASN A 41 0.83 12.85 8.89
N GLN A 42 1.51 13.99 8.89
CA GLN A 42 2.97 14.08 8.99
C GLN A 42 3.47 13.75 10.41
N ASP A 43 2.86 14.36 11.43
CA ASP A 43 3.19 14.11 12.84
C ASP A 43 3.00 12.63 13.18
N LEU A 44 1.89 12.08 12.70
CA LEU A 44 1.56 10.68 12.87
C LEU A 44 2.58 9.77 12.20
N ARG A 45 2.97 10.07 10.95
CA ARG A 45 4.05 9.34 10.26
C ARG A 45 5.37 9.40 11.02
N SER A 46 5.67 10.53 11.66
CA SER A 46 6.87 10.70 12.47
C SER A 46 6.82 9.80 13.71
N GLU A 47 5.69 9.78 14.41
CA GLU A 47 5.49 8.94 15.59
C GLU A 47 5.52 7.44 15.23
N LEU A 48 4.92 7.06 14.10
CA LEU A 48 5.00 5.69 13.57
C LEU A 48 6.45 5.27 13.31
N LYS A 49 7.26 6.13 12.71
CA LYS A 49 8.69 5.86 12.48
C LYS A 49 9.45 5.66 13.79
N HIS A 50 9.19 6.52 14.78
CA HIS A 50 9.84 6.43 16.07
C HIS A 50 9.50 5.13 16.81
N VAL A 51 8.22 4.75 16.78
CA VAL A 51 7.72 3.51 17.36
C VAL A 51 8.27 2.28 16.62
N GLN A 52 8.29 2.29 15.29
CA GLN A 52 8.88 1.24 14.48
C GLN A 52 10.38 1.09 14.78
N GLY A 53 11.10 2.20 14.97
CA GLY A 53 12.50 2.20 15.38
C GLY A 53 12.74 1.44 16.68
N LYS A 54 11.86 1.63 17.68
CA LYS A 54 11.93 0.87 18.95
C LYS A 54 11.64 -0.61 18.77
N ILE A 55 10.66 -0.96 17.94
CA ILE A 55 10.35 -2.36 17.59
C ILE A 55 11.54 -3.03 16.90
N ASN A 56 12.15 -2.35 15.93
CA ASN A 56 13.28 -2.85 15.17
C ASN A 56 14.51 -3.07 16.05
N GLN A 57 14.77 -2.18 17.02
CA GLN A 57 15.84 -2.37 18.00
C GLN A 57 15.61 -3.60 18.90
N ALA A 58 14.35 -3.94 19.16
CA ALA A 58 13.98 -5.12 19.94
C ALA A 58 13.90 -6.41 19.09
N SER A 59 14.06 -6.34 17.76
CA SER A 59 14.02 -7.51 16.89
C SER A 59 15.24 -8.41 17.09
N PRO A 60 15.08 -9.75 17.06
CA PRO A 60 16.20 -10.69 17.03
C PRO A 60 17.17 -10.48 15.87
N LEU A 61 16.76 -9.76 14.82
CA LEU A 61 17.57 -9.48 13.63
C LEU A 61 18.42 -8.20 13.77
N ALA A 62 18.19 -7.37 14.79
CA ALA A 62 18.75 -6.02 14.90
C ALA A 62 20.29 -5.97 14.89
N ALA A 63 20.96 -6.99 15.42
CA ALA A 63 22.42 -7.03 15.54
C ALA A 63 23.14 -7.25 14.19
N ASN A 64 22.53 -7.97 13.26
CA ASN A 64 23.20 -8.47 12.04
C ASN A 64 22.46 -8.14 10.74
N TYR A 65 21.37 -7.37 10.82
CA TYR A 65 20.53 -7.03 9.69
C TYR A 65 20.12 -5.56 9.75
N ASN A 66 20.43 -4.79 8.70
CA ASN A 66 20.03 -3.39 8.63
C ASN A 66 18.55 -3.27 8.26
N ILE A 67 17.67 -3.54 9.23
CA ILE A 67 16.21 -3.53 9.08
C ILE A 67 15.75 -2.17 8.56
N ALA A 68 16.24 -1.07 9.15
CA ALA A 68 15.80 0.29 8.78
C ALA A 68 16.09 0.66 7.32
N SER A 69 17.30 0.34 6.81
CA SER A 69 17.63 0.61 5.41
C SER A 69 16.82 -0.29 4.45
N ARG A 70 16.53 -1.53 4.85
CA ARG A 70 15.71 -2.44 4.04
C ARG A 70 14.25 -2.00 4.00
N GLU A 71 13.68 -1.62 5.13
CA GLU A 71 12.32 -1.07 5.22
C GLU A 71 12.17 0.17 4.33
N ALA A 72 13.14 1.09 4.33
CA ALA A 72 13.09 2.27 3.46
C ALA A 72 13.03 1.92 1.96
N GLY A 73 13.88 1.00 1.50
CA GLY A 73 13.88 0.54 0.11
C GLY A 73 12.59 -0.21 -0.25
N VAL A 74 12.08 -1.03 0.66
CA VAL A 74 10.83 -1.77 0.48
C VAL A 74 9.63 -0.81 0.43
N THR A 75 9.56 0.19 1.32
CA THR A 75 8.53 1.23 1.28
C THR A 75 8.53 1.96 -0.06
N GLN A 76 9.70 2.37 -0.55
CA GLN A 76 9.78 3.07 -1.84
C GLN A 76 9.34 2.17 -2.99
N ASN A 77 9.77 0.91 -3.02
CA ASN A 77 9.40 -0.05 -4.06
C ASN A 77 7.90 -0.35 -4.06
N LEU A 78 7.32 -0.63 -2.89
CA LEU A 78 5.89 -0.89 -2.74
C LEU A 78 5.06 0.36 -3.05
N ASN A 79 5.46 1.54 -2.56
CA ASN A 79 4.78 2.79 -2.87
C ASN A 79 4.73 3.04 -4.38
N ASN A 80 5.86 2.92 -5.07
CA ASN A 80 5.93 3.07 -6.52
C ASN A 80 5.07 2.03 -7.25
N ALA A 81 5.18 0.75 -6.87
CA ALA A 81 4.46 -0.33 -7.55
C ALA A 81 2.94 -0.21 -7.37
N PHE A 82 2.47 0.07 -6.15
CA PHE A 82 1.04 0.28 -5.90
C PHE A 82 0.52 1.60 -6.49
N THR A 83 1.32 2.66 -6.54
CA THR A 83 0.94 3.92 -7.22
C THR A 83 0.75 3.69 -8.72
N THR A 84 1.68 2.98 -9.36
CA THR A 84 1.54 2.58 -10.76
C THR A 84 0.29 1.72 -10.93
N LEU A 85 0.13 0.68 -10.12
CA LEU A 85 -0.98 -0.26 -10.21
C LEU A 85 -2.36 0.44 -10.04
N TYR A 86 -2.46 1.38 -9.09
CA TYR A 86 -3.68 2.11 -8.73
C TYR A 86 -3.67 3.57 -9.19
N GLY A 87 -3.50 3.81 -10.48
CA GLY A 87 -3.68 5.14 -11.08
C GLY A 87 -2.63 5.55 -12.11
N GLY A 88 -1.57 4.77 -12.29
CA GLY A 88 -0.54 5.00 -13.32
C GLY A 88 -0.70 4.19 -14.60
N LEU A 89 -1.73 3.35 -14.71
CA LEU A 89 -2.02 2.52 -15.88
C LEU A 89 -3.29 3.05 -16.56
N HIS A 90 -3.16 3.64 -17.75
CA HIS A 90 -4.29 4.24 -18.48
C HIS A 90 -4.55 3.58 -19.84
N SER A 91 -3.71 2.62 -20.22
CA SER A 91 -3.81 1.87 -21.47
C SER A 91 -3.21 0.47 -21.34
N GLN A 92 -3.56 -0.44 -22.26
CA GLN A 92 -2.90 -1.76 -22.32
C GLN A 92 -1.41 -1.64 -22.62
N ALA A 93 -0.99 -0.60 -23.34
CA ALA A 93 0.41 -0.32 -23.59
C ALA A 93 1.16 0.02 -22.29
N ASP A 94 0.52 0.69 -21.33
CA ASP A 94 1.11 0.95 -20.01
C ASP A 94 1.20 -0.32 -19.17
N VAL A 95 0.17 -1.17 -19.23
CA VAL A 95 0.20 -2.49 -18.57
C VAL A 95 1.39 -3.29 -19.08
N ASN A 96 1.53 -3.42 -20.40
CA ASN A 96 2.61 -4.19 -21.02
C ASN A 96 4.00 -3.62 -20.66
N ARG A 97 4.15 -2.29 -20.64
CA ARG A 97 5.41 -1.61 -20.27
C ARG A 97 5.80 -1.80 -18.81
N ASN A 98 4.82 -1.88 -17.91
CA ASN A 98 5.07 -1.93 -16.46
C ASN A 98 5.00 -3.34 -15.86
N ARG A 99 4.44 -4.33 -16.58
CA ARG A 99 4.13 -5.67 -16.06
C ARG A 99 5.33 -6.35 -15.40
N SER A 100 6.48 -6.41 -16.08
CA SER A 100 7.67 -7.08 -15.54
C SER A 100 8.17 -6.44 -14.24
N LYS A 101 8.15 -5.10 -14.15
CA LYS A 101 8.52 -4.36 -12.94
C LYS A 101 7.54 -4.61 -11.80
N LEU A 102 6.23 -4.60 -12.10
CA LEU A 102 5.17 -4.87 -11.13
C LEU A 102 5.29 -6.30 -10.60
N GLU A 103 5.43 -7.31 -11.46
CA GLU A 103 5.55 -8.72 -11.06
C GLU A 103 6.83 -8.99 -10.26
N ARG A 104 7.92 -8.28 -10.56
CA ARG A 104 9.16 -8.38 -9.78
C ARG A 104 8.98 -7.92 -8.33
N ILE A 105 8.22 -6.84 -8.11
CA ILE A 105 8.05 -6.23 -6.78
C ILE A 105 6.87 -6.87 -6.02
N LEU A 106 5.71 -6.96 -6.68
CA LEU A 106 4.44 -7.38 -6.10
C LEU A 106 4.17 -8.88 -6.24
N GLY A 107 5.03 -9.61 -6.98
CA GLY A 107 4.78 -11.01 -7.29
C GLY A 107 3.72 -11.17 -8.38
N LYS A 108 3.84 -12.26 -9.16
CA LYS A 108 2.90 -12.55 -10.27
C LYS A 108 1.46 -12.67 -9.80
N LYS A 109 1.25 -13.45 -8.73
CA LYS A 109 -0.08 -13.72 -8.16
C LYS A 109 -0.86 -12.43 -7.86
N LEU A 110 -0.24 -11.47 -7.16
CA LEU A 110 -0.89 -10.20 -6.83
C LEU A 110 -1.21 -9.39 -8.09
N VAL A 111 -0.24 -9.26 -8.99
CA VAL A 111 -0.43 -8.51 -10.24
C VAL A 111 -1.56 -9.10 -11.09
N GLU A 112 -1.60 -10.42 -11.23
CA GLU A 112 -2.64 -11.14 -11.99
C GLU A 112 -4.02 -11.03 -11.34
N THR A 113 -4.12 -11.00 -10.01
CA THR A 113 -5.39 -10.80 -9.31
C THR A 113 -5.86 -9.34 -9.37
N ALA A 114 -4.96 -8.38 -9.18
CA ALA A 114 -5.34 -6.97 -9.06
C ALA A 114 -5.60 -6.31 -10.42
N LEU A 115 -4.81 -6.63 -11.46
CA LEU A 115 -4.93 -5.96 -12.76
C LEU A 115 -6.33 -6.08 -13.38
N PRO A 116 -7.01 -7.25 -13.39
CA PRO A 116 -8.38 -7.33 -13.88
C PRO A 116 -9.32 -6.46 -13.05
N GLU A 117 -9.29 -6.52 -11.72
CA GLU A 117 -10.21 -5.76 -10.88
C GLU A 117 -10.12 -4.24 -11.10
N ILE A 118 -8.91 -3.74 -11.33
CA ILE A 118 -8.63 -2.30 -11.36
C ILE A 118 -8.51 -1.73 -12.79
N ASN A 119 -8.18 -2.58 -13.77
CA ASN A 119 -7.90 -2.20 -15.16
C ASN A 119 -8.61 -3.10 -16.18
N GLY A 120 -9.52 -3.99 -15.76
CA GLY A 120 -10.09 -5.03 -16.60
C GLY A 120 -11.58 -5.28 -16.39
N MET A 121 -12.36 -4.96 -17.42
CA MET A 121 -13.65 -5.59 -17.73
C MET A 121 -14.80 -5.30 -16.75
N VAL A 122 -15.60 -4.27 -17.06
CA VAL A 122 -17.02 -4.36 -16.75
C VAL A 122 -17.58 -5.46 -17.66
N ALA A 123 -18.26 -6.45 -17.07
CA ALA A 123 -18.94 -7.48 -17.84
C ALA A 123 -19.96 -6.81 -18.78
N ASP A 124 -19.98 -7.28 -20.02
CA ASP A 124 -20.92 -6.90 -21.06
C ASP A 124 -22.36 -6.91 -20.51
N ASN A 125 -22.93 -5.73 -20.40
CA ASN A 125 -24.36 -5.54 -20.22
C ASN A 125 -24.89 -4.73 -21.40
N ASN A 126 -24.75 -5.24 -22.64
CA ASN A 126 -25.82 -5.36 -23.64
C ASN A 126 -25.28 -5.71 -25.03
N GLN A 127 -25.74 -6.87 -25.54
CA GLN A 127 -26.13 -7.13 -26.94
C GLN A 127 -25.33 -6.41 -28.05
N GLY A 128 -24.17 -6.94 -28.42
CA GLY A 128 -23.68 -6.87 -29.81
C GLY A 128 -22.60 -5.85 -30.15
N GLU A 129 -22.12 -5.03 -29.22
CA GLU A 129 -20.93 -4.21 -29.41
C GLU A 129 -19.71 -4.77 -28.65
N ALA A 130 -18.53 -4.75 -29.26
CA ALA A 130 -17.31 -5.26 -28.62
C ALA A 130 -17.02 -4.48 -27.33
N ALA A 131 -17.06 -5.16 -26.17
CA ALA A 131 -16.77 -4.58 -24.86
C ALA A 131 -15.53 -3.67 -24.89
N GLN A 132 -15.74 -2.36 -24.76
CA GLN A 132 -14.62 -1.41 -24.70
C GLN A 132 -14.01 -1.46 -23.30
N LYS A 133 -12.82 -2.06 -23.20
CA LYS A 133 -12.04 -2.11 -21.95
C LYS A 133 -11.77 -0.68 -21.45
N GLN A 134 -12.25 -0.34 -20.26
CA GLN A 134 -12.03 0.99 -19.67
C GLN A 134 -11.08 0.92 -18.48
N PHE A 135 -10.08 1.82 -18.50
CA PHE A 135 -9.26 2.14 -17.34
C PHE A 135 -10.04 3.13 -16.47
N VAL A 136 -10.58 2.63 -15.36
CA VAL A 136 -11.55 3.34 -14.51
C VAL A 136 -10.91 4.09 -13.34
N ILE A 137 -9.66 3.76 -12.98
CA ILE A 137 -8.93 4.54 -11.97
C ILE A 137 -8.42 5.85 -12.60
N GLN A 138 -8.79 6.96 -11.98
CA GLN A 138 -8.39 8.31 -12.38
C GLN A 138 -7.01 8.67 -11.81
N GLU A 139 -6.80 8.44 -10.51
CA GLU A 139 -5.57 8.84 -9.82
C GLU A 139 -5.31 8.00 -8.56
N ASN A 140 -4.05 7.95 -8.16
CA ASN A 140 -3.62 7.45 -6.86
C ASN A 140 -3.54 8.61 -5.87
N ASN A 141 -4.25 8.50 -4.75
CA ASN A 141 -4.28 9.55 -3.72
C ASN A 141 -3.34 9.25 -2.55
N GLY A 142 -2.73 8.07 -2.52
CA GLY A 142 -1.68 7.74 -1.57
C GLY A 142 -1.47 6.25 -1.39
N VAL A 143 -0.22 5.88 -1.08
CA VAL A 143 0.16 4.56 -0.61
C VAL A 143 0.88 4.69 0.73
N HIS A 144 0.43 3.95 1.72
CA HIS A 144 1.11 3.79 3.00
C HIS A 144 1.57 2.35 3.18
N VAL A 145 2.78 2.17 3.73
CA VAL A 145 3.41 0.87 3.95
C VAL A 145 3.82 0.79 5.41
N GLY A 146 3.28 -0.19 6.12
CA GLY A 146 3.63 -0.50 7.51
C GLY A 146 4.24 -1.89 7.62
N PHE A 147 5.28 -2.03 8.44
CA PHE A 147 5.94 -3.31 8.70
C PHE A 147 5.45 -3.89 10.01
N MET A 148 5.02 -5.16 10.01
CA MET A 148 4.93 -5.91 11.26
C MET A 148 6.35 -6.25 11.72
N SER A 149 6.60 -6.21 13.04
CA SER A 149 7.90 -6.55 13.64
C SER A 149 8.50 -7.80 12.97
N PRO A 150 9.60 -7.68 12.20
CA PRO A 150 10.14 -8.81 11.48
C PRO A 150 10.76 -9.80 12.47
N MET A 151 10.17 -11.00 12.55
CA MET A 151 10.77 -12.15 13.24
C MET A 151 11.73 -12.92 12.33
N SER A 152 11.62 -12.72 11.01
CA SER A 152 12.45 -13.35 9.97
C SER A 152 12.64 -12.40 8.78
N ARG A 153 13.83 -12.41 8.17
CA ARG A 153 14.13 -11.64 6.93
C ARG A 153 13.49 -12.22 5.67
N TYR A 154 13.01 -13.46 5.74
CA TYR A 154 12.44 -14.18 4.59
C TYR A 154 10.91 -14.17 4.58
N GLU A 155 10.31 -13.83 5.72
CA GLU A 155 8.86 -13.84 5.89
C GLU A 155 8.46 -12.73 6.86
N THR A 156 8.43 -11.51 6.33
CA THR A 156 7.95 -10.33 7.05
C THR A 156 6.56 -9.99 6.57
N ASN A 157 5.62 -9.81 7.50
CA ASN A 157 4.31 -9.31 7.15
C ASN A 157 4.37 -7.79 6.98
N ILE A 158 3.98 -7.33 5.81
CA ILE A 158 3.87 -5.91 5.47
C ILE A 158 2.40 -5.64 5.19
N LEU A 159 1.90 -4.50 5.61
CA LEU A 159 0.58 -4.06 5.24
C LEU A 159 0.67 -2.79 4.42
N VAL A 160 -0.13 -2.77 3.36
CA VAL A 160 -0.17 -1.67 2.42
C VAL A 160 -1.59 -1.17 2.32
N THR A 161 -1.76 0.12 2.55
CA THR A 161 -3.02 0.80 2.31
C THR A 161 -2.87 1.68 1.09
N VAL A 162 -3.78 1.50 0.14
CA VAL A 162 -3.83 2.25 -1.10
C VAL A 162 -5.13 3.03 -1.13
N THR A 163 -5.02 4.32 -1.38
CA THR A 163 -6.17 5.20 -1.61
C THR A 163 -6.13 5.67 -3.05
N TYR A 164 -7.23 5.51 -3.79
CA TYR A 164 -7.30 5.85 -5.21
C TYR A 164 -8.70 6.34 -5.58
N LYS A 165 -8.82 7.03 -6.70
CA LYS A 165 -10.09 7.59 -7.17
C LYS A 165 -10.53 6.89 -8.45
N LEU A 166 -11.80 6.47 -8.49
CA LEU A 166 -12.43 6.00 -9.73
C LEU A 166 -13.04 7.17 -10.49
N LYS A 167 -13.06 7.10 -11.82
CA LYS A 167 -13.72 8.07 -12.69
C LYS A 167 -15.20 8.18 -12.29
N GLY A 168 -15.63 9.40 -11.96
CA GLY A 168 -17.03 9.68 -11.60
C GLY A 168 -17.48 9.18 -10.22
N ASN A 169 -16.56 8.74 -9.34
CA ASN A 169 -16.91 8.19 -8.02
C ASN A 169 -16.06 8.80 -6.89
N VAL A 170 -16.37 8.43 -5.64
CA VAL A 170 -15.62 8.76 -4.43
C VAL A 170 -14.34 7.91 -4.29
N ASN A 171 -13.41 8.40 -3.48
CA ASN A 171 -12.17 7.70 -3.15
C ASN A 171 -12.44 6.31 -2.60
N GLN A 172 -11.69 5.34 -3.12
CA GLN A 172 -11.65 3.96 -2.67
C GLN A 172 -10.41 3.76 -1.79
N VAL A 173 -10.54 2.87 -0.81
CA VAL A 173 -9.43 2.46 0.06
C VAL A 173 -9.33 0.95 0.00
N LYS A 174 -8.13 0.45 -0.30
CA LYS A 174 -7.82 -0.97 -0.28
C LYS A 174 -6.68 -1.28 0.66
N VAL A 175 -6.79 -2.36 1.42
CA VAL A 175 -5.81 -2.76 2.42
C VAL A 175 -5.33 -4.17 2.12
N TYR A 176 -4.02 -4.31 1.95
CA TYR A 176 -3.33 -5.56 1.68
C TYR A 176 -2.49 -5.96 2.88
N ARG A 177 -2.58 -7.21 3.32
CA ARG A 177 -1.51 -7.89 4.05
C ARG A 177 -0.64 -8.65 3.07
N LEU A 178 0.67 -8.48 3.15
CA LEU A 178 1.66 -9.07 2.25
C LEU A 178 2.60 -9.94 3.07
N ALA A 179 2.77 -11.20 2.66
CA ALA A 179 3.92 -12.00 3.06
C ALA A 179 5.11 -11.58 2.17
N TYR A 180 6.17 -11.03 2.76
CA TYR A 180 7.24 -10.37 2.03
C TYR A 180 8.62 -10.92 2.36
N ASP A 181 9.45 -11.09 1.33
CA ASP A 181 10.85 -11.46 1.43
C ASP A 181 11.71 -10.19 1.35
N LEU A 182 12.31 -9.78 2.47
CA LEU A 182 13.08 -8.53 2.58
C LEU A 182 14.40 -8.58 1.79
N ASP A 183 14.97 -9.77 1.60
CA ASP A 183 16.23 -9.95 0.88
C ASP A 183 15.99 -9.88 -0.64
N LYS A 184 14.99 -10.60 -1.13
CA LYS A 184 14.60 -10.57 -2.55
C LYS A 184 13.79 -9.33 -2.92
N GLN A 185 13.33 -8.58 -1.92
CA GLN A 185 12.44 -7.42 -2.07
C GLN A 185 11.23 -7.73 -2.95
N GLN A 186 10.54 -8.82 -2.60
CA GLN A 186 9.43 -9.35 -3.37
C GLN A 186 8.32 -9.88 -2.47
N VAL A 187 7.08 -9.56 -2.84
CA VAL A 187 5.87 -10.18 -2.26
C VAL A 187 5.79 -11.66 -2.64
N LYS A 188 5.61 -12.52 -1.65
CA LYS A 188 5.43 -13.98 -1.81
C LYS A 188 3.96 -14.37 -1.84
N ASP A 189 3.17 -13.78 -0.96
CA ASP A 189 1.72 -13.96 -0.93
C ASP A 189 1.03 -12.71 -0.41
N PHE A 190 -0.29 -12.65 -0.58
CA PHE A 190 -1.09 -11.53 -0.09
C PHE A 190 -2.51 -11.94 0.29
N GLU A 191 -3.10 -11.12 1.15
CA GLU A 191 -4.49 -11.15 1.55
C GLU A 191 -5.06 -9.73 1.40
N VAL A 192 -6.24 -9.61 0.80
CA VAL A 192 -6.98 -8.34 0.77
C VAL A 192 -7.87 -8.31 2.01
N LEU A 193 -7.63 -7.34 2.89
CA LEU A 193 -8.39 -7.18 4.14
C LEU A 193 -9.61 -6.28 3.97
N LYS A 194 -9.55 -5.37 2.98
CA LYS A 194 -10.58 -4.42 2.62
C LYS A 194 -10.37 -3.94 1.20
#